data_AF-A0A1Z2KXA4-F1
#
_entry.id   AF-A0A1Z2KXA4-F1
#
_cell.length_a   1.000
_cell.length_b   1.000
_cell.length_c   1.000
_cell.angle_alpha   90.00
_cell.angle_beta   90.00
_cell.angle_gamma   90.00
#
_symmetry.space_group_name_H-M   'P 1'
#
loop_
_entity.id
_entity.type
_entity.pdbx_description
1 polymer ?
#
loop_
_entity_poly.entity_id
_entity_poly.type
_entity_poly.pdbx_seq_one_letter_code
_entity_poly.pdbx_strand_id
1 'polypeptide(L)'
;MSADALVVTGVGAVTPWGHDPSRLDLDGGPPPDPHGPWFDVAAELGPRGYKYVPVSCRHLLAATRRALTDAAPEARAGTAPHQP
;
A
#
# COMPACT_ATOMS: atom_id res chain seq x y z
N MET A 1 8.18 21.66 25.71
CA MET A 1 7.80 21.30 24.32
C MET A 1 7.35 19.85 24.37
N SER A 2 6.06 19.58 24.23
CA SER A 2 5.56 18.20 24.07
C SER A 2 5.95 17.74 22.67
N ALA A 3 6.62 16.60 22.54
CA ALA A 3 6.79 16.00 21.22
C ALA A 3 5.43 15.47 20.79
N ASP A 4 4.88 16.01 19.71
CA ASP A 4 3.72 15.38 19.07
C ASP A 4 4.12 13.97 18.64
N ALA A 5 3.25 13.01 18.92
CA ALA A 5 3.48 11.62 18.56
C ALA A 5 3.39 11.45 17.03
N LEU A 6 4.44 10.91 16.41
CA LEU A 6 4.39 10.47 15.02
C LEU A 6 3.64 9.15 14.93
N VAL A 7 2.51 9.13 14.23
CA VAL A 7 1.66 7.94 14.04
C VAL A 7 1.71 7.49 12.58
N VAL A 8 1.90 6.19 12.36
CA VAL A 8 1.76 5.57 11.04
C VAL A 8 0.28 5.23 10.84
N THR A 9 -0.36 5.89 9.89
CA THR A 9 -1.80 5.75 9.64
C THR A 9 -2.13 4.74 8.56
N GLY A 10 -1.18 4.37 7.70
CA GLY A 10 -1.37 3.31 6.72
C GLY A 10 -0.07 2.80 6.12
N VAL A 11 -0.10 1.55 5.70
CA VAL A 11 1.02 0.80 5.15
C VAL A 11 0.62 0.17 3.82
N GLY A 12 1.51 0.24 2.84
CA GLY A 12 1.32 -0.42 1.56
C GLY A 12 2.61 -1.10 1.13
N ALA A 13 2.51 -2.36 0.69
CA ALA A 13 3.64 -3.16 0.26
C ALA A 13 3.44 -3.67 -1.18
N VAL A 14 4.55 -3.83 -1.90
CA VAL A 14 4.60 -4.53 -3.19
C VAL A 14 5.77 -5.49 -3.11
N THR A 15 5.48 -6.78 -3.02
CA THR A 15 6.49 -7.84 -2.92
C THR A 15 6.07 -9.07 -3.72
N PRO A 16 7.02 -9.92 -4.13
CA PRO A 16 6.72 -11.23 -4.72
C PRO A 16 5.92 -12.17 -3.79
N TRP A 17 5.90 -11.93 -2.48
CA TRP A 17 5.17 -12.71 -1.48
C TRP A 17 3.73 -12.23 -1.27
N GLY A 18 3.32 -11.20 -2.02
CA GLY A 18 2.03 -10.56 -1.89
C GLY A 18 2.16 -9.10 -1.46
N HIS A 19 1.01 -8.52 -1.15
CA HIS A 19 0.85 -7.08 -0.93
C HIS A 19 0.11 -6.74 0.36
N ASP A 20 -0.38 -7.74 1.09
CA ASP A 20 -0.97 -7.58 2.42
C ASP A 20 0.16 -7.66 3.46
N PRO A 21 0.55 -6.53 4.09
CA PRO A 21 1.67 -6.51 5.03
C PRO A 21 1.43 -7.38 6.26
N SER A 22 0.18 -7.65 6.65
CA SER A 22 -0.15 -8.50 7.81
C SER A 22 0.05 -9.99 7.53
N ARG A 23 0.17 -10.37 6.26
CA ARG A 23 0.31 -11.75 5.77
C ARG A 23 1.66 -12.07 5.18
N LEU A 24 2.59 -11.11 5.16
CA LEU A 24 3.93 -11.36 4.65
C LEU A 24 4.65 -12.33 5.57
N ASP A 25 5.07 -13.46 5.00
CA ASP A 25 5.98 -14.40 5.66
C ASP A 25 7.40 -13.80 5.64
N LEU A 26 7.80 -13.20 6.76
CA LEU A 26 9.12 -12.57 6.92
C LEU A 26 10.24 -13.60 7.15
N ASP A 27 9.90 -14.86 7.39
CA ASP A 27 10.86 -15.95 7.62
C ASP A 27 11.41 -16.54 6.31
N GLY A 28 10.95 -16.05 5.15
CA GLY A 28 11.73 -16.09 3.91
C GLY A 28 11.56 -17.34 3.04
N GLY A 29 10.40 -17.99 3.07
CA GLY A 29 10.07 -19.02 2.07
C GLY A 29 10.14 -18.51 0.62
N PRO A 30 10.21 -19.37 -0.41
CA PRO A 30 10.13 -18.91 -1.79
C PRO A 30 8.77 -18.24 -2.09
N PRO A 31 8.70 -17.30 -3.05
CA PRO A 31 7.44 -16.68 -3.42
C PRO A 31 6.45 -17.74 -3.96
N PRO A 32 5.12 -17.51 -3.82
CA PRO A 32 4.09 -18.49 -4.15
C PRO A 32 4.10 -18.98 -5.60
N ASP A 33 4.55 -18.12 -6.52
CA ASP A 33 4.80 -18.46 -7.92
C ASP A 33 6.12 -17.83 -8.39
N PRO A 34 7.23 -18.60 -8.42
CA PRO A 34 8.53 -18.10 -8.84
C PRO A 34 8.68 -17.93 -10.35
N HIS A 35 7.71 -18.40 -11.16
CA HIS A 35 7.82 -18.42 -12.63
C HIS A 35 6.74 -17.60 -13.36
N GLY A 36 5.65 -17.25 -12.69
CA GLY A 36 4.64 -16.33 -13.22
C GLY A 36 5.08 -14.85 -13.16
N PRO A 37 4.41 -13.97 -13.92
CA PRO A 37 4.59 -12.53 -13.77
C PRO A 37 4.07 -12.10 -12.40
N TRP A 38 4.97 -11.92 -11.43
CA TRP A 38 4.61 -11.59 -10.05
C TRP A 38 4.02 -10.17 -9.87
N PHE A 39 4.11 -9.29 -10.88
CA PHE A 39 3.59 -7.93 -10.84
C PHE A 39 2.99 -7.47 -12.19
N ASP A 40 1.68 -7.24 -12.22
CA ASP A 40 0.98 -6.64 -13.35
C ASP A 40 0.75 -5.13 -13.13
N VAL A 41 1.60 -4.32 -13.75
CA VAL A 41 1.54 -2.85 -13.65
C VAL A 41 0.17 -2.30 -14.07
N ALA A 42 -0.47 -2.87 -15.09
CA ALA A 42 -1.71 -2.35 -15.63
C ALA A 42 -2.90 -2.63 -14.71
N ALA A 43 -2.91 -3.81 -14.08
CA ALA A 43 -3.87 -4.13 -13.03
C ALA A 43 -3.70 -3.22 -11.80
N GLU A 44 -2.46 -2.90 -11.45
CA GLU A 44 -2.10 -2.17 -10.23
C GLU A 44 -2.28 -0.65 -10.32
N LEU A 45 -1.86 -0.06 -11.43
CA LEU A 45 -1.84 1.40 -11.65
C LEU A 45 -2.95 1.87 -12.61
N GLY A 46 -3.72 0.94 -13.18
CA GLY A 46 -4.68 1.23 -14.24
C GLY A 46 -4.00 1.37 -15.61
N PRO A 47 -4.67 1.96 -16.61
CA PRO A 47 -4.17 1.97 -17.99
C PRO A 47 -3.22 3.16 -18.33
N ARG A 48 -3.07 4.15 -17.46
CA ARG A 48 -2.36 5.41 -17.75
C ARG A 48 -1.54 5.90 -16.56
N GLY A 49 -0.64 6.86 -16.81
CA GLY A 49 0.08 7.59 -15.75
C GLY A 49 1.47 7.06 -15.39
N TYR A 50 1.89 5.90 -15.91
CA TYR A 50 3.19 5.29 -15.60
C TYR A 50 4.12 5.08 -16.81
N LYS A 51 3.73 5.55 -18.01
CA LYS A 51 4.47 5.35 -19.26
C LYS A 51 5.94 5.81 -19.19
N TYR A 52 6.17 6.95 -18.53
CA TYR A 52 7.49 7.59 -18.44
C TYR A 52 8.21 7.33 -17.12
N VAL A 53 7.66 6.47 -16.28
CA VAL A 53 8.16 6.23 -14.93
C VAL A 53 9.03 4.96 -14.94
N PRO A 54 10.23 4.98 -14.34
CA PRO A 54 11.07 3.79 -14.21
C PRO A 54 10.34 2.63 -13.53
N VAL A 55 10.77 1.39 -13.81
CA VAL A 55 10.14 0.17 -13.26
C VAL A 55 10.09 0.20 -11.72
N SER A 56 11.18 0.56 -11.05
CA SER A 56 11.24 0.68 -9.58
C SER A 56 10.18 1.63 -9.03
N CYS A 57 9.99 2.77 -9.69
CA CYS A 57 9.00 3.77 -9.31
C CYS A 57 7.55 3.29 -9.53
N ARG A 58 7.30 2.32 -10.41
CA ARG A 58 5.95 1.73 -10.58
C ARG A 58 5.54 0.90 -9.37
N HIS A 59 6.47 0.14 -8.80
CA HIS A 59 6.24 -0.56 -7.53
C HIS A 59 5.98 0.41 -6.39
N LEU A 60 6.76 1.50 -6.33
CA LEU A 60 6.54 2.57 -5.34
C LEU A 60 5.15 3.18 -5.47
N LEU A 61 4.71 3.53 -6.69
CA LEU A 61 3.37 4.08 -6.92
C LEU A 61 2.26 3.13 -6.49
N ALA A 62 2.42 1.83 -6.76
CA ALA A 62 1.45 0.82 -6.36
C ALA A 62 1.43 0.63 -4.83
N ALA A 63 2.59 0.62 -4.17
CA ALA A 63 2.69 0.58 -2.72
C ALA A 63 2.05 1.83 -2.07
N THR A 64 2.33 3.03 -2.59
CA THR A 64 1.75 4.27 -2.10
C THR A 64 0.23 4.30 -2.25
N ARG A 65 -0.32 3.82 -3.38
CA ARG A 65 -1.78 3.72 -3.56
C ARG A 65 -2.41 2.85 -2.46
N ARG A 66 -1.81 1.71 -2.14
CA ARG A 66 -2.26 0.85 -1.04
C ARG A 66 -2.16 1.53 0.31
N ALA A 67 -1.03 2.17 0.60
CA ALA A 67 -0.84 2.90 1.86
C ALA A 67 -1.90 4.00 2.04
N LEU A 68 -2.28 4.69 0.97
CA LEU A 68 -3.36 5.69 1.00
C LEU A 68 -4.74 5.07 1.20
N THR A 69 -5.00 3.88 0.65
CA THR A 69 -6.24 3.14 0.90
C THR A 69 -6.32 2.61 2.33
N ASP A 70 -5.21 2.10 2.87
CA ASP A 70 -5.09 1.63 4.25
C ASP A 70 -5.22 2.79 5.25
N ALA A 71 -4.63 3.94 4.93
CA ALA A 71 -4.74 5.16 5.72
C ALA A 71 -6.11 5.84 5.60
N ALA A 72 -6.96 5.44 4.64
CA ALA A 72 -8.25 6.06 4.48
C ALA A 72 -9.10 5.74 5.72
N PRO A 73 -9.54 6.75 6.48
CA PRO A 73 -10.52 6.50 7.53
C PRO A 73 -11.76 5.93 6.85
N GLU A 74 -12.37 4.87 7.40
CA GLU A 74 -13.73 4.46 7.04
C GLU A 74 -14.55 5.73 6.84
N ALA A 75 -14.99 5.99 5.61
CA ALA A 75 -15.46 7.29 5.13
C ALA A 75 -16.24 8.07 6.20
N ARG A 76 -15.55 8.92 7.00
CA ARG A 76 -16.08 9.67 8.14
C ARG A 76 -17.41 9.11 8.70
N ALA A 77 -17.40 7.87 9.17
CA ALA A 77 -18.56 7.32 9.87
C ALA A 77 -18.63 7.95 11.28
N GLY A 78 -19.33 9.09 11.36
CA GLY A 78 -20.00 9.53 12.58
C GLY A 78 -19.10 10.00 13.74
N THR A 79 -18.31 11.06 13.55
CA THR A 79 -18.02 11.94 14.70
C THR A 79 -19.22 12.85 14.87
N ALA A 80 -20.14 12.45 15.77
CA ALA A 80 -21.24 13.29 16.23
C ALA A 80 -20.70 14.65 16.73
N PRO A 81 -21.46 15.75 16.56
CA PRO A 81 -21.03 17.05 17.07
C PRO A 81 -20.96 17.01 18.60
N HIS A 82 -19.82 17.42 19.14
CA HIS A 82 -19.72 17.85 20.52
C HIS A 82 -20.52 19.16 20.67
N GLN A 83 -21.63 19.08 21.40
CA GLN A 83 -22.41 20.22 21.88
C GLN A 83 -22.64 20.05 23.38
N PRO A 84 -22.85 21.15 24.10
CA PRO A 84 -21.94 22.27 24.37
C PRO A 84 -21.12 22.07 25.67
#